data_AF-A0A3B8ZKK4-F1
#
_entry.id   AF-A0A3B8ZKK4-F1
#
_cell.length_a   1.000
_cell.length_b   1.000
_cell.length_c   1.000
_cell.angle_alpha   90.00
_cell.angle_beta   90.00
_cell.angle_gamma   90.00
#
_symmetry.space_group_name_H-M   'P 1'
#
loop_
_entity.id
_entity.type
_entity.pdbx_description
1 polymer ?
#
loop_
_entity_poly.entity_id
_entity_poly.type
_entity_poly.pdbx_seq_one_letter_code
_entity_poly.pdbx_strand_id
1 'polypeptide(L)'
;VTTALALLLSYASQQGRQWVNLALIDFGFVVLCGLVVGSIRRAWKDALFWGGLYCMLGFLAVAGGRLPDPSIAIGWGLVGALVGSCAGTQLPCSFVPAVTASAVLGWLSMVSVVLGMQQSLHGMILFDTFVAGVVGALLKPFTTMLQWFERESGQPRIVLASWLGTCVLIGNFLVPILGGVQR
;
A
#
# COMPACT_ATOMS: atom_id res chain seq x y z
N VAL A 1 -11.14 2.14 6.15
CA VAL A 1 -10.22 1.32 6.99
C VAL A 1 -10.81 -0.03 7.31
N THR A 2 -11.98 -0.12 7.94
CA THR A 2 -12.63 -1.40 8.31
C THR A 2 -12.86 -2.34 7.13
N THR A 3 -13.36 -1.84 5.99
CA THR A 3 -13.55 -2.66 4.78
C THR A 3 -12.24 -3.15 4.18
N ALA A 4 -11.20 -2.31 4.19
CA ALA A 4 -9.88 -2.70 3.70
C ALA A 4 -9.26 -3.79 4.59
N LEU A 5 -9.38 -3.64 5.91
CA LEU A 5 -8.94 -4.65 6.88
C LEU A 5 -9.71 -5.97 6.72
N ALA A 6 -11.04 -5.91 6.54
CA ALA A 6 -11.87 -7.09 6.36
C ALA A 6 -11.49 -7.86 5.08
N LEU A 7 -11.25 -7.16 3.98
CA LEU A 7 -10.78 -7.77 2.73
C LEU A 7 -9.40 -8.39 2.87
N LEU A 8 -8.48 -7.67 3.52
CA LEU A 8 -7.10 -8.11 3.75
C LEU A 8 -7.08 -9.39 4.61
N LEU A 9 -7.78 -9.40 5.74
CA LEU A 9 -7.89 -10.57 6.61
C LEU A 9 -8.65 -11.73 5.97
N SER A 10 -9.72 -11.44 5.22
CA SER A 10 -10.47 -12.46 4.49
C SER A 10 -9.58 -13.17 3.46
N TYR A 11 -8.83 -12.42 2.66
CA TYR A 11 -7.90 -13.00 1.69
C TYR A 11 -6.77 -13.78 2.38
N ALA A 12 -6.16 -13.18 3.42
CA ALA A 12 -5.11 -13.82 4.19
C ALA A 12 -5.56 -15.15 4.83
N SER A 13 -6.79 -15.20 5.35
CA SER A 13 -7.35 -16.41 5.95
C SER A 13 -7.52 -17.57 4.95
N GLN A 14 -7.74 -17.27 3.67
CA GLN A 14 -7.84 -18.29 2.61
C GLN A 14 -6.47 -18.87 2.23
N GLN A 15 -5.40 -18.08 2.37
CA GLN A 15 -4.03 -18.48 2.03
C GLN A 15 -3.31 -19.20 3.18
N GLY A 16 -3.77 -19.02 4.43
CA GLY A 16 -3.30 -19.76 5.60
C GLY A 16 -2.77 -18.88 6.74
N ARG A 17 -2.43 -19.51 7.87
CA ARG A 17 -2.12 -18.82 9.14
C ARG A 17 -0.93 -17.86 9.05
N GLN A 18 0.06 -18.17 8.22
CA GLN A 18 1.23 -17.29 8.02
C GLN A 18 0.83 -15.95 7.38
N TRP A 19 -0.06 -15.97 6.38
CA TRP A 19 -0.55 -14.78 5.72
C TRP A 19 -1.41 -13.91 6.64
N VAL A 20 -2.17 -14.52 7.55
CA VAL A 20 -2.93 -13.79 8.58
C VAL A 20 -2.00 -13.03 9.52
N ASN A 21 -0.87 -13.62 9.90
CA ASN A 21 0.11 -12.93 10.74
C ASN A 21 0.74 -11.74 9.99
N LEU A 22 1.11 -11.91 8.72
CA LEU A 22 1.64 -10.83 7.88
C LEU A 22 0.63 -9.69 7.74
N ALA A 23 -0.63 -10.04 7.47
CA ALA A 23 -1.74 -9.12 7.39
C ALA A 23 -1.93 -8.27 8.65
N LEU A 24 -1.76 -8.87 9.83
CA LEU A 24 -1.85 -8.18 11.12
C LEU A 24 -0.65 -7.24 11.34
N ILE A 25 0.56 -7.65 10.94
CA ILE A 25 1.75 -6.82 10.98
C ILE A 25 1.58 -5.58 10.10
N ASP A 26 1.12 -5.79 8.87
CA ASP A 26 0.84 -4.74 7.89
C ASP A 26 -0.22 -3.75 8.40
N PHE A 27 -1.28 -4.27 9.02
CA PHE A 27 -2.25 -3.41 9.71
C PHE A 27 -1.64 -2.62 10.88
N GLY A 28 -0.71 -3.23 11.62
CA GLY A 28 0.08 -2.54 12.64
C GLY A 28 0.85 -1.34 12.07
N PHE A 29 1.48 -1.49 10.90
CA PHE A 29 2.13 -0.36 10.21
C PHE A 29 1.15 0.72 9.78
N VAL A 30 -0.03 0.35 9.26
CA VAL A 30 -1.07 1.32 8.91
C VAL A 30 -1.47 2.17 10.11
N VAL A 31 -1.70 1.53 11.27
CA VAL A 31 -2.04 2.25 12.50
C VAL A 31 -0.89 3.15 12.93
N LEU A 32 0.33 2.62 12.98
CA LEU A 32 1.51 3.38 13.41
C LEU A 32 1.77 4.59 12.50
N CYS A 33 1.91 4.37 11.20
CA CYS A 33 2.17 5.42 10.20
C CYS A 33 1.02 6.42 10.15
N GLY A 34 -0.23 5.93 10.17
CA GLY A 34 -1.42 6.78 10.15
C GLY A 34 -1.54 7.66 11.39
N LEU A 35 -1.19 7.16 12.58
CA LEU A 35 -1.15 7.98 13.80
C LEU A 35 -0.02 9.01 13.76
N VAL A 36 1.19 8.64 13.32
CA VAL A 36 2.33 9.55 13.25
C VAL A 36 2.08 10.67 12.23
N VAL A 37 1.76 10.32 10.98
CA VAL A 37 1.52 11.28 9.91
C VAL A 37 0.23 12.07 10.18
N GLY A 38 -0.81 11.39 10.68
CA GLY A 38 -2.07 12.00 11.09
C GLY A 38 -1.89 13.03 12.20
N SER A 39 -0.99 12.80 13.16
CA SER A 39 -0.66 13.77 14.21
C SER A 39 0.00 15.02 13.66
N ILE A 40 0.96 14.87 12.73
CA ILE A 40 1.68 15.98 12.10
C ILE A 40 0.73 16.92 11.35
N ARG A 41 -0.27 16.36 10.65
CA ARG A 41 -1.22 17.12 9.82
C ARG A 41 -2.60 17.33 10.45
N ARG A 42 -2.83 16.79 11.66
CA ARG A 42 -4.14 16.71 12.34
C ARG A 42 -5.24 16.08 11.47
N ALA A 43 -4.86 15.19 10.55
CA ALA A 43 -5.72 14.58 9.52
C ALA A 43 -5.73 13.04 9.63
N TRP A 44 -6.02 12.55 10.84
CA TRP A 44 -5.98 11.13 11.22
C TRP A 44 -6.81 10.23 10.32
N LYS A 45 -8.02 10.68 9.97
CA LYS A 45 -8.97 9.91 9.16
C LYS A 45 -8.40 9.64 7.76
N ASP A 46 -7.85 10.66 7.13
CA ASP A 46 -7.29 10.56 5.79
C ASP A 46 -5.98 9.76 5.80
N ALA A 47 -5.11 9.98 6.80
CA ALA A 47 -3.88 9.22 6.96
C ALA A 47 -4.16 7.71 7.08
N LEU A 48 -5.04 7.32 8.00
CA LEU A 48 -5.41 5.92 8.23
C LEU A 48 -6.16 5.32 7.03
N PHE A 49 -7.04 6.11 6.39
CA PHE A 49 -7.79 5.64 5.23
C PHE A 49 -6.85 5.31 4.05
N TRP A 50 -6.03 6.28 3.63
CA TRP A 50 -5.15 6.11 2.47
C TRP A 50 -3.99 5.16 2.76
N GLY A 51 -3.40 5.21 3.96
CA GLY A 51 -2.41 4.22 4.40
C GLY A 51 -2.97 2.80 4.40
N GLY A 52 -4.16 2.60 4.94
CA GLY A 52 -4.82 1.29 4.96
C GLY A 52 -5.20 0.79 3.56
N LEU A 53 -5.66 1.68 2.69
CA LEU A 53 -5.99 1.36 1.31
C LEU A 53 -4.76 0.88 0.54
N TYR A 54 -3.67 1.66 0.53
CA TYR A 54 -2.48 1.31 -0.23
C TYR A 54 -1.73 0.13 0.35
N CYS A 55 -1.73 -0.04 1.67
CA CYS A 55 -1.22 -1.24 2.31
C CYS A 55 -2.00 -2.49 1.86
N MET A 56 -3.34 -2.45 1.85
CA MET A 56 -4.15 -3.54 1.33
C MET A 56 -3.86 -3.85 -0.14
N LEU A 57 -3.75 -2.82 -0.99
CA LEU A 57 -3.44 -3.01 -2.41
C LEU A 57 -2.05 -3.61 -2.62
N GLY A 58 -1.05 -3.16 -1.86
CA GLY A 58 0.29 -3.75 -1.85
C GLY A 58 0.26 -5.21 -1.41
N PHE A 59 -0.43 -5.51 -0.31
CA PHE A 59 -0.60 -6.87 0.18
C PHE A 59 -1.28 -7.78 -0.86
N LEU A 60 -2.36 -7.34 -1.50
CA LEU A 60 -3.05 -8.12 -2.54
C LEU A 60 -2.21 -8.30 -3.80
N ALA A 61 -1.44 -7.28 -4.20
CA ALA A 61 -0.55 -7.39 -5.36
C ALA A 61 0.58 -8.40 -5.10
N VAL A 62 1.10 -8.45 -3.88
CA VAL A 62 2.16 -9.40 -3.48
C VAL A 62 1.60 -10.79 -3.24
N ALA A 63 0.52 -10.91 -2.48
CA ALA A 63 -0.11 -12.18 -2.10
C ALA A 63 -0.90 -12.83 -3.25
N GLY A 64 -1.21 -12.07 -4.30
CA GLY A 64 -1.68 -12.59 -5.57
C GLY A 64 -0.57 -12.80 -6.60
N GLY A 65 0.66 -12.44 -6.26
CA GLY A 65 1.85 -12.61 -7.08
C GLY A 65 2.70 -13.81 -6.69
N ARG A 66 3.85 -13.90 -7.36
CA ARG A 66 4.79 -15.01 -7.38
C ARG A 66 5.86 -14.95 -6.28
N LEU A 67 5.65 -14.23 -5.18
CA LEU A 67 6.71 -13.95 -4.21
C LEU A 67 6.84 -15.08 -3.17
N PRO A 68 7.98 -15.80 -3.13
CA PRO A 68 8.22 -16.81 -2.11
C PRO A 68 8.63 -16.21 -0.75
N ASP A 69 8.94 -14.90 -0.70
CA ASP A 69 9.55 -14.29 0.49
C ASP A 69 8.59 -13.35 1.26
N PRO A 70 8.23 -13.70 2.52
CA PRO A 70 7.37 -12.88 3.35
C PRO A 70 7.98 -11.52 3.73
N SER A 71 9.30 -11.35 3.64
CA SER A 71 9.96 -10.06 3.93
C SER A 71 9.60 -8.98 2.90
N ILE A 72 9.48 -9.36 1.63
CA ILE A 72 9.12 -8.44 0.55
C ILE A 72 7.66 -8.01 0.69
N ALA A 73 6.78 -8.93 1.13
CA ALA A 73 5.39 -8.60 1.45
C ALA A 73 5.30 -7.55 2.56
N ILE A 74 6.06 -7.73 3.64
CA ILE A 74 6.17 -6.75 4.74
C ILE A 74 6.69 -5.40 4.22
N GLY A 75 7.69 -5.42 3.35
CA GLY A 75 8.26 -4.22 2.73
C GLY A 75 7.20 -3.43 1.96
N TRP A 76 6.44 -4.11 1.10
CA TRP A 76 5.34 -3.49 0.36
C TRP A 76 4.20 -3.01 1.26
N GLY A 77 3.89 -3.76 2.33
CA GLY A 77 2.93 -3.35 3.35
C GLY A 77 3.32 -2.05 4.04
N LEU A 78 4.58 -1.91 4.45
CA LEU A 78 5.13 -0.70 5.06
C LEU A 78 5.16 0.48 4.06
N VAL A 79 5.59 0.23 2.82
CA VAL A 79 5.57 1.25 1.74
C VAL A 79 4.16 1.80 1.54
N GLY A 80 3.18 0.91 1.40
CA GLY A 80 1.77 1.28 1.23
C GLY A 80 1.23 2.07 2.44
N ALA A 81 1.53 1.62 3.66
CA ALA A 81 1.12 2.30 4.88
C ALA A 81 1.71 3.70 5.01
N LEU A 82 3.03 3.84 4.87
CA LEU A 82 3.75 5.09 5.08
C LEU A 82 3.48 6.10 3.95
N VAL A 83 3.73 5.69 2.70
CA VAL A 83 3.54 6.57 1.54
C VAL A 83 2.07 6.91 1.37
N GLY A 84 1.17 5.94 1.57
CA GLY A 84 -0.27 6.18 1.52
C GLY A 84 -0.73 7.20 2.55
N SER A 85 -0.23 7.12 3.79
CA SER A 85 -0.55 8.08 4.85
C SER A 85 -0.08 9.51 4.49
N CYS A 86 1.14 9.66 3.96
CA CYS A 86 1.68 10.95 3.51
C CYS A 86 0.96 11.49 2.28
N ALA A 87 0.60 10.62 1.34
CA ALA A 87 -0.14 10.99 0.14
C ALA A 87 -1.52 11.54 0.51
N GLY A 88 -2.27 10.80 1.35
CA GLY A 88 -3.62 11.15 1.80
C GLY A 88 -3.69 12.47 2.57
N THR A 89 -2.71 12.74 3.44
CA THR A 89 -2.62 13.98 4.24
C THR A 89 -1.99 15.16 3.51
N GLN A 90 -1.69 15.00 2.22
CA GLN A 90 -1.03 16.00 1.39
C GLN A 90 0.27 16.51 2.02
N LEU A 91 1.09 15.59 2.54
CA LEU A 91 2.42 15.90 3.08
C LEU A 91 3.50 15.44 2.08
N PRO A 92 4.50 16.30 1.78
CA PRO A 92 4.45 17.78 1.86
C PRO A 92 3.33 18.39 1.00
N CYS A 93 3.01 19.67 1.23
CA CYS A 93 1.90 20.37 0.56
C CYS A 93 2.15 20.58 -0.94
N SER A 94 3.40 20.84 -1.32
CA SER A 94 3.77 21.13 -2.70
C SER A 94 3.90 19.83 -3.51
N PHE A 95 3.34 19.81 -4.72
CA PHE A 95 3.24 18.59 -5.53
C PHE A 95 4.60 17.95 -5.85
N VAL A 96 5.54 18.71 -6.42
CA VAL A 96 6.86 18.17 -6.84
C VAL A 96 7.66 17.64 -5.62
N PRO A 97 7.82 18.40 -4.52
CA PRO A 97 8.43 17.87 -3.30
C PRO A 97 7.70 16.66 -2.72
N ALA A 98 6.38 16.55 -2.94
CA ALA A 98 5.61 15.43 -2.41
C ALA A 98 5.81 14.15 -3.22
N VAL A 99 5.93 14.25 -4.53
CA VAL A 99 6.30 13.13 -5.40
C VAL A 99 7.69 12.62 -5.04
N THR A 100 8.67 13.53 -4.93
CA THR A 100 10.05 13.13 -4.60
C THR A 100 10.17 12.56 -3.19
N ALA A 101 9.53 13.17 -2.19
CA ALA A 101 9.50 12.63 -0.83
C ALA A 101 8.82 11.25 -0.78
N SER A 102 7.73 11.06 -1.53
CA SER A 102 7.04 9.76 -1.59
C SER A 102 7.91 8.69 -2.25
N ALA A 103 8.68 9.04 -3.28
CA ALA A 103 9.64 8.13 -3.89
C ALA A 103 10.77 7.74 -2.91
N VAL A 104 11.35 8.72 -2.23
CA VAL A 104 12.41 8.49 -1.24
C VAL A 104 11.89 7.65 -0.07
N LEU A 105 10.70 7.95 0.45
CA LEU A 105 10.08 7.18 1.52
C LEU A 105 9.75 5.76 1.10
N GLY A 106 9.23 5.55 -0.11
CA GLY A 106 8.98 4.21 -0.66
C GLY A 106 10.26 3.39 -0.75
N TRP A 107 11.32 3.97 -1.33
CA TRP A 107 12.62 3.32 -1.41
C TRP A 107 13.22 3.01 -0.03
N LEU A 108 13.27 4.00 0.87
CA LEU A 108 13.82 3.81 2.21
C LEU A 108 13.04 2.79 3.03
N SER A 109 11.71 2.74 2.91
CA SER A 109 10.89 1.77 3.65
C SER A 109 11.22 0.35 3.22
N MET A 110 11.32 0.10 1.91
CA MET A 110 11.68 -1.21 1.38
C MET A 110 13.12 -1.60 1.77
N VAL A 111 14.09 -0.68 1.61
CA VAL A 111 15.49 -0.90 2.02
C VAL A 111 15.57 -1.23 3.52
N SER A 112 14.82 -0.51 4.36
CA SER A 112 14.83 -0.71 5.82
C SER A 112 14.36 -2.11 6.20
N VAL A 113 13.31 -2.63 5.54
CA VAL A 113 12.81 -3.99 5.79
C VAL A 113 13.81 -5.03 5.30
N VAL A 114 14.35 -4.86 4.09
CA VAL A 114 15.34 -5.77 3.51
C VAL A 114 16.58 -5.91 4.41
N LEU A 115 17.14 -4.77 4.84
CA LEU A 115 18.32 -4.75 5.71
C LEU A 115 17.99 -5.28 7.12
N GLY A 116 16.82 -4.91 7.67
CA GLY A 116 16.37 -5.36 8.98
C GLY A 116 16.14 -6.87 9.06
N MET A 117 15.76 -7.50 7.94
CA MET A 117 15.59 -8.96 7.84
C MET A 117 16.87 -9.69 7.39
N GLN A 118 18.02 -8.99 7.37
CA GLN A 118 19.35 -9.52 7.03
C GLN A 118 19.38 -10.33 5.71
N GLN A 119 18.54 -9.95 4.75
CA GLN A 119 18.50 -10.63 3.47
C GLN A 119 19.69 -10.21 2.61
N SER A 120 20.37 -11.20 2.00
CA SER A 120 21.43 -10.93 1.03
C SER A 120 20.83 -10.29 -0.21
N LEU A 121 21.34 -9.11 -0.58
CA LEU A 121 20.88 -8.32 -1.73
C LEU A 121 21.12 -9.08 -3.04
N HIS A 122 20.13 -9.88 -3.44
CA HIS A 122 20.07 -10.50 -4.76
C HIS A 122 19.38 -9.54 -5.76
N GLY A 123 19.57 -9.77 -7.06
CA GLY A 123 19.05 -8.88 -8.11
C GLY A 123 17.54 -8.59 -8.03
N MET A 124 16.73 -9.53 -7.56
CA MET A 124 15.29 -9.32 -7.34
C MET A 124 15.00 -8.32 -6.22
N ILE A 125 15.75 -8.35 -5.12
CA ILE A 125 15.56 -7.45 -3.97
C ILE A 125 15.95 -6.01 -4.34
N LEU A 126 17.01 -5.85 -5.16
CA LEU A 126 17.40 -4.55 -5.71
C LEU A 126 16.33 -3.99 -6.68
N PHE A 127 15.68 -4.86 -7.44
CA PHE A 127 14.56 -4.48 -8.28
C PHE A 127 13.36 -4.02 -7.42
N ASP A 128 12.94 -4.80 -6.43
CA ASP A 128 11.84 -4.43 -5.53
C ASP A 128 12.09 -3.11 -4.80
N THR A 129 13.32 -2.86 -4.33
CA THR A 129 13.67 -1.57 -3.70
C THR A 129 13.57 -0.41 -4.69
N PHE A 130 14.11 -0.55 -5.91
CA PHE A 130 13.98 0.50 -6.93
C PHE A 130 12.51 0.75 -7.30
N VAL A 131 11.75 -0.32 -7.53
CA VAL A 131 10.33 -0.24 -7.88
C VAL A 131 9.50 0.37 -6.74
N ALA A 132 9.83 0.11 -5.48
CA ALA A 132 9.19 0.76 -4.34
C ALA A 132 9.33 2.29 -4.38
N GLY A 133 10.48 2.80 -4.84
CA GLY A 133 10.66 4.23 -5.08
C GLY A 133 9.79 4.76 -6.23
N VAL A 134 9.74 4.05 -7.36
CA VAL A 134 8.91 4.43 -8.51
C VAL A 134 7.42 4.42 -8.14
N VAL A 135 6.95 3.35 -7.51
CA VAL A 135 5.56 3.22 -7.04
C VAL A 135 5.26 4.33 -6.03
N GLY A 136 6.15 4.58 -5.07
CA GLY A 136 6.01 5.67 -4.11
C GLY A 136 5.81 7.03 -4.79
N ALA A 137 6.59 7.33 -5.83
CA ALA A 137 6.42 8.55 -6.63
C ALA A 137 5.03 8.63 -7.29
N LEU A 138 4.52 7.52 -7.81
CA LEU A 138 3.23 7.44 -8.50
C LEU A 138 2.01 7.50 -7.55
N LEU A 139 2.15 7.05 -6.30
CA LEU A 139 1.05 7.07 -5.34
C LEU A 139 0.51 8.49 -5.10
N LYS A 140 1.40 9.50 -5.10
CA LYS A 140 1.00 10.89 -4.86
C LYS A 140 0.10 11.47 -5.97
N PRO A 141 0.46 11.45 -7.28
CA PRO A 141 -0.42 11.92 -8.34
C PRO A 141 -1.71 11.12 -8.41
N PHE A 142 -1.68 9.80 -8.19
CA PHE A 142 -2.90 8.99 -8.15
C PHE A 142 -3.84 9.42 -7.02
N THR A 143 -3.32 9.58 -5.80
CA THR A 143 -4.12 10.06 -4.66
C THR A 143 -4.69 11.45 -4.94
N THR A 144 -3.88 12.35 -5.51
CA THR A 144 -4.30 13.73 -5.82
C THR A 144 -5.39 13.74 -6.88
N MET A 145 -5.25 12.94 -7.94
CA MET A 145 -6.25 12.79 -9.00
C MET A 145 -7.56 12.22 -8.44
N LEU A 146 -7.48 11.23 -7.55
CA LEU A 146 -8.65 10.66 -6.89
C LEU A 146 -9.37 11.67 -6.00
N GLN A 147 -8.62 12.39 -5.16
CA GLN A 147 -9.18 13.45 -4.32
C GLN A 147 -9.80 14.57 -5.17
N TRP A 148 -9.25 14.85 -6.35
CA TRP A 148 -9.83 15.81 -7.28
C TRP A 148 -11.17 15.32 -7.86
N PHE A 149 -11.23 14.08 -8.37
CA PHE A 149 -12.49 13.48 -8.82
C PHE A 149 -13.53 13.38 -7.70
N GLU A 150 -13.09 13.06 -6.48
CA GLU A 150 -13.93 12.99 -5.29
C GLU A 150 -14.64 14.32 -5.04
N ARG A 151 -13.89 15.44 -5.11
CA ARG A 151 -14.42 16.80 -4.93
C ARG A 151 -15.37 17.20 -6.06
N GLU A 152 -15.01 16.91 -7.30
CA GLU A 152 -15.80 17.32 -8.47
C GLU A 152 -17.12 16.55 -8.60
N SER A 153 -17.12 15.26 -8.21
CA SER A 153 -18.31 14.41 -8.32
C SER A 153 -19.42 14.74 -7.31
N GLY A 154 -19.12 15.44 -6.22
CA GLY A 154 -20.04 15.65 -5.09
C GLY A 154 -20.47 14.36 -4.38
N GLN A 155 -19.95 13.18 -4.79
CA GLN A 155 -20.28 11.87 -4.25
C GLN A 155 -19.02 11.13 -3.79
N PRO A 156 -18.37 11.62 -2.72
CA PRO A 156 -17.03 11.21 -2.33
C PRO A 156 -16.88 9.70 -2.11
N ARG A 157 -17.90 9.10 -1.48
CA ARG A 157 -17.88 7.69 -1.10
C ARG A 157 -18.10 6.73 -2.26
N ILE A 158 -18.79 7.16 -3.33
CA ILE A 158 -19.12 6.30 -4.47
C ILE A 158 -17.93 6.21 -5.41
N VAL A 159 -17.21 7.31 -5.64
CA VAL A 159 -15.96 7.32 -6.42
C VAL A 159 -14.89 6.48 -5.74
N LEU A 160 -14.76 6.61 -4.42
CA LEU A 160 -13.81 5.83 -3.63
C LEU A 160 -14.19 4.34 -3.61
N ALA A 161 -15.49 4.02 -3.49
CA ALA A 161 -16.00 2.65 -3.50
C ALA A 161 -15.92 2.00 -4.89
N SER A 162 -16.13 2.75 -5.97
CA SER A 162 -15.96 2.25 -7.34
C SER A 162 -14.49 2.04 -7.66
N TRP A 163 -13.60 2.88 -7.15
CA TRP A 163 -12.15 2.68 -7.30
C TRP A 163 -11.66 1.48 -6.48
N LEU A 164 -12.07 1.38 -5.22
CA LEU A 164 -11.84 0.19 -4.37
C LEU A 164 -12.40 -1.07 -5.02
N GLY A 165 -13.62 -1.01 -5.55
CA GLY A 165 -14.26 -2.09 -6.29
C GLY A 165 -13.48 -2.46 -7.54
N THR A 166 -12.98 -1.48 -8.29
CA THR A 166 -12.14 -1.70 -9.48
C THR A 166 -10.80 -2.30 -9.10
N CYS A 167 -10.16 -1.87 -8.02
CA CYS A 167 -8.94 -2.49 -7.50
C CYS A 167 -9.16 -3.92 -7.01
N VAL A 168 -10.30 -4.19 -6.38
CA VAL A 168 -10.68 -5.54 -5.94
C VAL A 168 -11.00 -6.41 -7.16
N LEU A 169 -11.65 -5.89 -8.19
CA LEU A 169 -11.91 -6.61 -9.43
C LEU A 169 -10.62 -6.86 -10.21
N ILE A 170 -9.78 -5.84 -10.41
CA ILE A 170 -8.48 -5.99 -11.05
C ILE A 170 -7.62 -6.95 -10.24
N GLY A 171 -7.53 -6.79 -8.92
CA GLY A 171 -6.83 -7.73 -8.04
C GLY A 171 -7.34 -9.15 -8.21
N ASN A 172 -8.65 -9.40 -8.09
CA ASN A 172 -9.22 -10.75 -8.20
C ASN A 172 -9.22 -11.33 -9.62
N PHE A 173 -9.18 -10.52 -10.68
CA PHE A 173 -9.15 -11.02 -12.06
C PHE A 173 -7.72 -11.13 -12.61
N LEU A 174 -6.82 -10.19 -12.32
CA LEU A 174 -5.44 -10.26 -12.78
C LEU A 174 -4.62 -11.30 -12.01
N VAL A 175 -4.84 -11.45 -10.70
CA VAL A 175 -4.05 -12.37 -9.85
C VAL A 175 -4.15 -13.82 -10.31
N PRO A 176 -5.35 -14.39 -10.57
CA PRO A 176 -5.45 -15.76 -11.08
C PRO A 176 -4.88 -15.90 -12.50
N ILE A 177 -5.03 -14.87 -13.34
CA ILE A 177 -4.59 -14.90 -14.75
C ILE A 177 -3.05 -14.81 -14.86
N LEU A 178 -2.41 -13.95 -14.06
CA LEU A 178 -0.95 -13.77 -14.05
C LEU A 178 -0.22 -14.79 -13.18
N GLY A 179 -0.86 -15.28 -12.12
CA GLY A 179 -0.30 -16.30 -11.23
C GLY A 179 -0.15 -17.68 -11.87
N GLY A 180 -0.77 -17.91 -13.04
CA GLY A 180 -0.68 -19.19 -13.74
C GLY A 180 -1.17 -20.36 -12.87
N VAL A 181 -2.12 -20.11 -11.97
CA VAL A 181 -2.80 -21.17 -11.24
C VAL A 181 -3.75 -21.85 -12.22
N GLN A 182 -3.18 -22.73 -13.04
CA GLN A 182 -3.92 -23.88 -13.54
C GLN A 182 -4.52 -24.56 -12.30
N ARG A 183 -5.86 -24.59 -12.25
CA ARG A 183 -6.58 -25.54 -11.41
C ARG A 183 -6.24 -26.95 -11.83
#